data_AF-A0A2E8EAW0-F1
#
_entry.id   AF-A0A2E8EAW0-F1
#
_cell.length_a   1.000
_cell.length_b   1.000
_cell.length_c   1.000
_cell.angle_alpha   90.00
_cell.angle_beta   90.00
_cell.angle_gamma   90.00
#
_symmetry.space_group_name_H-M   'P 1'
#
loop_
_entity.id
_entity.type
_entity.pdbx_description
1 polymer ?
#
loop_
_entity_poly.entity_id
_entity_poly.type
_entity_poly.pdbx_seq_one_letter_code
_entity_poly.pdbx_strand_id
1 'polypeptide(L)'
;ALAAIWVKGPEDEARLTSFYTRVRPVGFWGPVARAAGAADDHGPRRLWRALAAMVLCSLTVFCLLVGVGTWLVGSPPPVWLPSRPIWIGGLLLLGLALCPFWYRLGYGRDSDR
;
A
#
# COMPACT_ATOMS: atom_id res chain seq x y z
N ALA A 1 -14.71 -18.89 0.47
CA ALA A 1 -14.03 -18.66 -0.83
C ALA A 1 -13.06 -19.78 -1.18
N LEU A 2 -12.04 -20.06 -0.34
CA LEU A 2 -11.04 -21.11 -0.61
C LEU A 2 -11.64 -22.52 -0.78
N ALA A 3 -12.63 -22.89 0.02
CA ALA A 3 -13.32 -24.18 -0.09
C ALA A 3 -14.06 -24.36 -1.44
N ALA A 4 -14.63 -23.29 -2.00
CA ALA A 4 -15.33 -23.36 -3.28
C ALA A 4 -14.37 -23.52 -4.47
N ILE A 5 -13.18 -22.92 -4.40
CA ILE A 5 -12.11 -23.08 -5.39
C ILE A 5 -11.59 -24.53 -5.38
N TRP A 6 -11.47 -25.11 -4.18
CA TRP A 6 -11.01 -26.49 -4.02
C TRP A 6 -12.00 -27.50 -4.62
N VAL A 7 -13.31 -27.24 -4.50
CA VAL A 7 -14.37 -28.11 -5.06
C VAL A 7 -14.54 -27.94 -6.57
N LYS A 8 -14.36 -26.72 -7.12
CA LYS A 8 -14.62 -26.41 -8.53
C LYS A 8 -13.43 -26.70 -9.46
N GLY A 9 -12.23 -26.88 -8.90
CA GLY A 9 -10.99 -27.03 -9.67
C GLY A 9 -10.47 -25.70 -10.23
N PRO A 10 -9.24 -25.67 -10.77
CA PRO A 10 -8.66 -24.47 -11.36
C PRO A 10 -9.52 -23.95 -12.52
N GLU A 11 -9.71 -22.63 -12.59
CA GLU A 11 -10.45 -21.96 -13.66
C GLU A 11 -9.74 -22.20 -15.01
N ASP A 12 -10.51 -22.30 -16.11
CA ASP A 12 -9.99 -22.55 -17.46
C ASP A 12 -8.91 -21.51 -17.85
N GLU A 13 -7.74 -22.02 -18.21
CA GLU A 13 -6.54 -21.24 -18.54
C GLU A 13 -6.77 -20.32 -19.74
N ALA A 14 -7.58 -20.75 -20.72
CA ALA A 14 -7.94 -19.93 -21.86
C ALA A 14 -8.77 -18.71 -21.44
N ARG A 15 -9.69 -18.90 -20.48
CA ARG A 15 -10.52 -17.82 -19.94
C ARG A 15 -9.69 -16.84 -19.12
N LEU A 16 -8.79 -17.34 -18.25
CA LEU A 16 -7.86 -16.53 -17.45
C LEU A 16 -6.94 -15.68 -18.33
N THR A 17 -6.38 -16.27 -19.38
CA THR A 17 -5.54 -15.56 -20.35
C THR A 17 -6.34 -14.47 -21.08
N SER A 18 -7.56 -14.78 -21.54
CA SER A 18 -8.43 -13.80 -22.19
C SER A 18 -8.83 -12.62 -21.29
N PHE A 19 -8.97 -12.87 -19.98
CA PHE A 19 -9.26 -11.86 -18.98
C PHE A 19 -8.03 -10.98 -18.71
N TYR A 20 -6.87 -11.61 -18.54
CA TYR A 20 -5.60 -10.92 -18.30
C TYR A 20 -5.27 -9.96 -19.45
N THR A 21 -5.41 -10.40 -20.71
CA THR A 21 -5.16 -9.56 -21.89
C THR A 21 -6.05 -8.31 -21.93
N ARG A 22 -7.30 -8.40 -21.44
CA ARG A 22 -8.24 -7.27 -21.44
C ARG A 22 -8.03 -6.29 -20.29
N VAL A 23 -7.80 -6.80 -19.08
CA VAL A 23 -7.87 -5.99 -17.85
C VAL A 23 -6.49 -5.63 -17.30
N ARG A 24 -5.46 -6.45 -17.58
CA ARG A 24 -4.11 -6.34 -16.98
C ARG A 24 -4.16 -5.99 -15.48
N PRO A 25 -4.83 -6.84 -14.68
CA PRO A 25 -5.04 -6.59 -13.26
C PRO A 25 -3.71 -6.45 -12.50
N VAL A 26 -3.70 -5.63 -11.46
CA VAL A 26 -2.57 -5.56 -10.52
C VAL A 26 -2.50 -6.83 -9.65
N GLY A 27 -1.28 -7.26 -9.29
CA GLY A 27 -1.07 -8.41 -8.42
C GLY A 27 -0.18 -9.51 -9.01
N PHE A 28 -0.33 -10.73 -8.50
CA PHE A 28 0.57 -11.86 -8.80
C PHE A 28 0.04 -12.72 -9.97
N TRP A 29 0.17 -12.23 -11.19
CA TRP A 29 -0.36 -12.90 -12.40
C TRP A 29 0.70 -13.64 -13.22
N GLY A 30 1.94 -13.75 -12.73
CA GLY A 30 3.11 -14.23 -13.49
C GLY A 30 2.92 -15.45 -14.40
N PRO A 31 2.25 -16.56 -13.98
CA PRO A 31 1.98 -17.69 -14.89
C PRO A 31 1.01 -17.34 -16.04
N VAL A 32 -0.10 -16.65 -15.73
CA VAL A 32 -1.11 -16.24 -16.71
C VAL A 32 -0.59 -15.13 -17.62
N ALA A 33 0.22 -14.21 -17.08
CA ALA A 33 0.88 -13.16 -17.85
C ALA A 33 1.84 -13.74 -18.90
N ARG A 34 2.65 -14.75 -18.50
CA ARG A 34 3.52 -15.48 -19.43
C ARG A 34 2.73 -16.24 -20.48
N ALA A 35 1.64 -16.91 -20.10
CA ALA A 35 0.74 -17.58 -21.05
C ALA A 35 0.07 -16.59 -22.02
N ALA A 36 -0.17 -15.35 -21.57
CA ALA A 36 -0.70 -14.25 -22.38
C ALA A 36 0.38 -13.53 -23.23
N GLY A 37 1.64 -13.95 -23.19
CA GLY A 37 2.75 -13.32 -23.92
C GLY A 37 3.28 -12.02 -23.31
N ALA A 38 2.90 -11.68 -22.07
CA ALA A 38 3.43 -10.53 -21.34
C ALA A 38 4.67 -10.96 -20.52
N ALA A 39 5.86 -10.79 -21.11
CA ALA A 39 7.13 -11.15 -20.47
C ALA A 39 7.49 -10.26 -19.26
N ASP A 40 7.03 -9.00 -19.25
CA ASP A 40 7.34 -7.99 -18.24
C ASP A 40 6.14 -7.67 -17.33
N ASP A 41 5.63 -8.66 -16.60
CA ASP A 41 4.57 -8.43 -15.62
C ASP A 41 5.09 -7.65 -14.40
N HIS A 42 4.86 -6.34 -14.37
CA HIS A 42 5.14 -5.48 -13.22
C HIS A 42 3.99 -5.48 -12.17
N GLY A 43 3.01 -6.36 -12.30
CA GLY A 43 1.85 -6.50 -11.40
C GLY A 43 2.21 -6.56 -9.90
N PRO A 44 3.15 -7.42 -9.46
CA PRO A 44 3.55 -7.52 -8.06
C PRO A 44 4.21 -6.25 -7.53
N ARG A 45 5.09 -5.63 -8.35
CA ARG A 45 5.76 -4.37 -7.99
C ARG A 45 4.75 -3.23 -7.85
N ARG A 46 3.76 -3.15 -8.75
CA ARG A 46 2.70 -2.14 -8.71
C ARG A 46 1.79 -2.33 -7.49
N LEU A 47 1.46 -3.57 -7.14
CA LEU A 47 0.75 -3.88 -5.90
C LEU A 47 1.54 -3.44 -4.66
N TRP A 48 2.82 -3.80 -4.57
CA TRP A 48 3.66 -3.41 -3.45
C TRP A 48 3.82 -1.90 -3.33
N ARG A 49 3.98 -1.17 -4.45
CA ARG A 49 4.02 0.31 -4.46
C ARG A 49 2.72 0.90 -3.94
N ALA A 50 1.56 0.41 -4.39
CA ALA A 50 0.26 0.89 -3.94
C ALA A 50 0.02 0.59 -2.45
N LEU A 51 0.35 -0.62 -1.99
CA LEU A 51 0.26 -0.99 -0.57
C LEU A 51 1.17 -0.12 0.31
N ALA A 52 2.42 0.09 -0.11
CA ALA A 52 3.35 0.95 0.62
C ALA A 52 2.85 2.40 0.68
N ALA A 53 2.28 2.94 -0.41
CA ALA A 53 1.69 4.27 -0.40
C ALA A 53 0.50 4.35 0.57
N MET A 54 -0.37 3.33 0.59
CA MET A 54 -1.50 3.25 1.52
C MET A 54 -1.05 3.20 2.99
N VAL A 55 -0.04 2.39 3.31
CA VAL A 55 0.50 2.27 4.67
C VAL A 55 1.12 3.58 5.14
N LEU A 56 1.93 4.23 4.30
CA LEU A 56 2.55 5.52 4.63
C LEU A 56 1.51 6.63 4.82
N CYS A 57 0.44 6.64 4.01
CA CYS A 57 -0.68 7.54 4.17
C CYS A 57 -1.41 7.30 5.51
N SER A 58 -1.73 6.04 5.82
CA SER A 58 -2.34 5.67 7.10
C SER A 58 -1.48 6.09 8.30
N LEU A 59 -0.17 5.86 8.23
CA LEU A 59 0.79 6.28 9.26
C LEU A 59 0.81 7.80 9.44
N THR A 60 0.74 8.56 8.34
CA THR A 60 0.64 10.03 8.39
C THR A 60 -0.60 10.47 9.17
N VAL A 61 -1.76 9.93 8.82
CA VAL A 61 -3.03 10.24 9.50
C VAL A 61 -2.96 9.87 10.98
N PHE A 62 -2.44 8.68 11.30
CA PHE A 62 -2.25 8.25 12.68
C PHE A 62 -1.36 9.22 13.47
N CYS A 63 -0.19 9.58 12.92
CA CYS A 63 0.74 10.50 13.57
C CYS A 63 0.13 11.88 13.82
N LEU A 64 -0.57 12.44 12.83
CA LEU A 64 -1.24 13.74 12.99
C LEU A 64 -2.38 13.66 14.02
N LEU A 65 -3.21 12.62 13.98
CA LEU A 65 -4.32 12.45 14.89
C LEU A 65 -3.83 12.29 16.34
N VAL A 66 -2.83 11.45 16.57
CA VAL A 66 -2.26 11.23 17.91
C VAL A 66 -1.50 12.46 18.39
N GLY A 67 -0.73 13.13 17.51
CA GLY A 67 0.04 14.32 17.86
C GLY A 67 -0.88 15.48 18.25
N VAL A 68 -1.86 15.81 17.40
CA VAL A 68 -2.84 16.86 17.67
C VAL A 68 -3.73 16.49 18.86
N GLY A 69 -4.20 15.24 18.95
CA GLY A 69 -5.01 14.79 20.08
C GLY A 69 -4.27 14.88 21.42
N THR A 70 -3.00 14.47 21.47
CA THR A 70 -2.15 14.57 22.67
C THR A 70 -1.88 16.04 23.05
N TRP A 71 -1.73 16.90 22.05
CA TRP A 71 -1.58 18.34 22.27
C TRP A 71 -2.85 18.96 22.87
N LEU A 72 -4.02 18.66 22.29
CA LEU A 72 -5.32 19.18 22.71
C LEU A 72 -5.75 18.68 24.10
N VAL A 73 -5.58 17.39 24.38
CA VAL A 73 -6.09 16.74 25.59
C VAL A 73 -5.13 16.87 26.78
N GLY A 74 -3.87 17.27 26.55
CA GLY A 74 -2.89 17.30 27.64
C GLY A 74 -2.33 15.93 28.03
N SER A 75 -2.53 14.90 27.19
CA SER A 75 -2.20 13.52 27.53
C SER A 75 -0.70 13.34 27.85
N PRO A 76 -0.35 12.53 28.86
CA PRO A 76 1.04 12.24 29.20
C PRO A 76 1.75 11.52 28.05
N PRO A 77 3.07 11.74 27.87
CA PRO A 77 3.84 10.97 26.90
C PRO A 77 3.89 9.49 27.34
N PRO A 78 4.10 8.56 26.40
CA PRO A 78 4.30 7.16 26.73
C PRO A 78 5.56 6.97 27.60
N VAL A 79 5.55 5.97 28.48
CA VAL A 79 6.54 5.75 29.57
C VAL A 79 8.00 5.69 29.13
N TRP A 80 8.26 5.34 27.87
CA TRP A 80 9.59 5.29 27.27
C TRP A 80 10.14 6.65 26.79
N LEU A 81 9.33 7.72 26.82
CA LEU A 81 9.66 9.03 26.26
C LEU A 81 9.66 10.09 27.36
N PRO A 82 10.82 10.72 27.65
CA PRO A 82 10.98 11.56 28.82
C PRO A 82 10.28 12.93 28.72
N SER A 83 9.85 13.36 27.52
CA SER A 83 9.22 14.68 27.37
C SER A 83 8.05 14.71 26.38
N ARG A 84 6.97 15.34 26.86
CA ARG A 84 5.73 15.61 26.10
C ARG A 84 5.96 16.42 24.81
N PRO A 85 6.72 17.52 24.79
CA PRO A 85 6.94 18.29 23.57
C PRO A 85 7.72 17.50 22.50
N ILE A 86 8.67 16.65 22.89
CA ILE A 86 9.40 15.80 21.94
C ILE A 86 8.47 14.76 21.32
N TRP A 87 7.56 14.16 22.10
CA TRP A 87 6.58 13.22 21.58
C TRP A 87 5.62 13.87 20.57
N ILE A 88 5.02 15.01 20.93
CA ILE A 88 4.10 15.74 20.05
C ILE A 88 4.85 16.23 18.79
N GLY A 89 6.00 16.88 18.98
CA GLY A 89 6.82 17.38 17.88
C GLY A 89 7.28 16.26 16.95
N GLY A 90 7.69 15.12 17.50
CA GLY A 90 8.10 13.94 16.73
C GLY A 90 6.97 13.37 15.89
N LEU A 91 5.77 13.23 16.46
CA LEU A 91 4.59 12.77 15.71
C LEU A 91 4.20 13.72 14.59
N LEU A 92 4.14 15.03 14.86
CA LEU A 92 3.77 16.02 13.86
C LEU A 92 4.82 16.11 12.74
N LEU A 93 6.10 16.13 13.10
CA LEU A 93 7.20 16.16 12.15
C LEU A 93 7.22 14.88 11.30
N LEU A 94 7.05 13.71 11.91
CA LEU A 94 6.99 12.43 11.19
C LEU A 94 5.80 12.39 10.23
N GLY A 95 4.61 12.82 10.67
CA GLY A 95 3.43 12.89 9.81
C GLY A 95 3.66 13.80 8.60
N LEU A 96 4.18 15.01 8.81
CA LEU A 96 4.49 15.93 7.71
C LEU A 96 5.60 15.42 6.80
N ALA A 97 6.62 14.77 7.36
CA ALA A 97 7.73 14.21 6.59
C ALA A 97 7.29 13.02 5.72
N LEU A 98 6.27 12.26 6.12
CA LEU A 98 5.74 11.13 5.36
C LEU A 98 4.90 11.56 4.14
N CYS A 99 4.27 12.74 4.18
CA CYS A 99 3.46 13.31 3.08
C CYS A 99 4.11 13.21 1.68
N PRO A 100 5.33 13.73 1.44
CA PRO A 100 5.96 13.66 0.13
C PRO A 100 6.28 12.22 -0.30
N PHE A 101 6.55 11.30 0.63
CA PHE A 101 6.93 9.92 0.30
C PHE A 101 5.77 9.14 -0.30
N TRP A 102 4.60 9.14 0.34
CA TRP A 102 3.46 8.40 -0.19
C TRP A 102 2.84 9.08 -1.41
N TYR A 103 2.90 10.42 -1.48
CA TYR A 103 2.49 11.16 -2.67
C TYR A 103 3.34 10.76 -3.89
N ARG A 104 4.68 10.75 -3.74
CA ARG A 104 5.59 10.32 -4.81
C ARG A 104 5.42 8.84 -5.15
N LEU A 105 5.12 7.99 -4.18
CA LEU A 105 4.98 6.54 -4.40
C LEU A 105 3.66 6.17 -5.10
N GLY A 106 2.56 6.84 -4.73
CA GLY A 106 1.22 6.59 -5.27
C GLY A 106 0.91 7.35 -6.56
N TYR A 107 1.46 8.56 -6.74
CA TYR A 107 1.21 9.41 -7.92
C TYR A 107 2.45 9.67 -8.78
N GLY A 108 3.62 9.14 -8.41
CA GLY A 108 4.81 9.20 -9.27
C GLY A 108 4.51 8.54 -10.59
N ARG A 109 4.55 9.34 -11.68
CA ARG A 109 4.29 8.89 -13.05
C ARG A 109 5.08 7.61 -13.33
N ASP A 110 4.39 6.54 -13.69
CA ASP A 110 5.00 5.42 -14.40
C ASP A 110 5.40 5.97 -15.78
N SER A 111 6.63 6.43 -15.91
CA SER A 111 7.20 6.96 -17.16
C SER A 111 7.51 5.87 -18.20
N ASP A 112 7.25 4.60 -17.90
CA ASP A 112 7.43 3.48 -18.82
C ASP A 112 6.07 3.02 -19.38
N ARG A 113 5.49 3.87 -20.24
CA ARG A 113 4.50 3.42 -21.24
C ARG A 113 5.21 3.01 -22.51
#